data_AF-A0A2N5NDW1-F1
#
_entry.id   AF-A0A2N5NDW1-F1
#
_cell.length_a   1.000
_cell.length_b   1.000
_cell.length_c   1.000
_cell.angle_alpha   90.00
_cell.angle_beta   90.00
_cell.angle_gamma   90.00
#
_symmetry.space_group_name_H-M   'P 1'
#
loop_
_entity.id
_entity.type
_entity.pdbx_description
1 polymer ?
#
loop_
_entity_poly.entity_id
_entity_poly.type
_entity_poly.pdbx_seq_one_letter_code
_entity_poly.pdbx_strand_id
1 'polypeptide(L)'
;YTHRIAVSNHRIVRMDDDTVTFSVKDYRNEGRWKELTISGIEFVRRFLMHVPPRRFVRIRHYGLLCSRTKRQKLTLCRNLLGCKKYLSELRDMEMPEILEHLYGIKVCVCKACGGHLGKPQMRMPLRC
;
A
#
# COMPACT_ATOMS: atom_id res chain seq x y z
N TYR A 1 -2.83 -3.38 12.30
CA TYR A 1 -1.36 -3.23 12.42
C TYR A 1 -0.71 -2.57 11.21
N THR A 2 -1.39 -2.51 10.05
CA THR A 2 -0.86 -1.88 8.81
C THR A 2 -0.93 -0.34 8.81
N HIS A 3 -1.93 0.25 9.48
CA HIS A 3 -2.13 1.71 9.54
C HIS A 3 -1.97 2.33 10.93
N ARG A 4 -1.92 1.52 12.00
CA ARG A 4 -1.84 2.03 13.38
C ARG A 4 -0.41 1.96 13.89
N ILE A 5 0.04 3.02 14.55
CA ILE A 5 1.29 3.08 15.32
C ILE A 5 1.19 2.12 16.52
N ALA A 6 2.33 1.77 17.12
CA ALA A 6 2.45 0.92 18.31
C ALA A 6 1.46 1.29 19.43
N VAL A 7 1.48 2.57 19.82
CA VAL A 7 0.59 3.18 20.79
C VAL A 7 0.16 4.53 20.21
N SER A 8 -1.15 4.77 20.14
CA SER A 8 -1.72 6.04 19.68
C SER A 8 -1.81 7.04 20.83
N ASN A 9 -1.73 8.34 20.51
CA ASN A 9 -1.76 9.40 21.53
C ASN A 9 -3.00 9.32 22.43
N HIS A 10 -4.18 8.98 21.89
CA HIS A 10 -5.40 8.82 22.69
C HIS A 10 -5.33 7.70 23.75
N ARG A 11 -4.34 6.81 23.68
CA ARG A 11 -4.12 5.77 24.68
C ARG A 11 -3.22 6.26 25.81
N ILE A 12 -2.51 7.36 25.66
CA ILE A 12 -1.71 7.97 26.74
C ILE A 12 -2.68 8.73 27.63
N VAL A 13 -2.76 8.32 28.89
CA VAL A 13 -3.69 8.90 29.88
C VAL A 13 -3.01 10.06 30.60
N ARG A 14 -1.77 9.86 31.04
CA ARG A 14 -0.94 10.88 31.70
C ARG A 14 0.55 10.53 31.59
N MET A 15 1.39 11.54 31.79
CA MET A 15 2.84 11.42 31.83
C MET A 15 3.36 12.41 32.86
N ASP A 16 4.36 12.00 33.63
CA ASP A 16 5.18 12.84 34.49
C ASP A 16 6.65 12.71 34.09
N ASP A 17 7.57 13.29 34.87
CA ASP A 17 9.00 13.32 34.54
C ASP A 17 9.64 11.92 34.50
N ASP A 18 9.08 10.95 35.23
CA ASP A 18 9.65 9.62 35.40
C ASP A 18 8.84 8.52 34.70
N THR A 19 7.53 8.70 34.51
CA THR A 19 6.58 7.64 34.15
C THR A 19 5.55 8.05 33.12
N VAL A 20 5.04 7.04 32.41
CA VAL A 20 3.97 7.16 31.42
C VAL A 20 2.87 6.17 31.77
N THR A 21 1.64 6.67 31.93
CA THR A 21 0.43 5.85 32.09
C THR A 21 -0.34 5.81 30.77
N PHE A 22 -0.60 4.61 30.26
CA PHE A 22 -1.35 4.41 29.03
C PHE A 22 -2.29 3.22 29.10
N SER A 23 -3.41 3.31 28.37
CA SER A 23 -4.43 2.27 28.28
C SER A 23 -3.93 1.11 27.42
N VAL A 24 -3.95 -0.10 27.98
CA VAL A 24 -3.55 -1.36 27.34
C VAL A 24 -4.67 -2.37 27.33
N LYS A 25 -4.76 -3.12 26.23
CA LYS A 25 -5.67 -4.25 26.10
C LYS A 25 -5.00 -5.48 26.72
N ASP A 26 -5.57 -6.00 27.80
CA ASP A 26 -5.07 -7.18 28.49
C ASP A 26 -5.57 -8.45 27.82
N TYR A 27 -4.84 -8.93 26.82
CA TYR A 27 -5.19 -10.15 26.11
C TYR A 27 -5.19 -11.41 26.99
N ARG A 28 -4.52 -11.40 28.15
CA ARG A 28 -4.56 -12.52 29.10
C ARG A 28 -5.89 -12.56 29.87
N ASN A 29 -6.52 -11.41 30.05
CA ASN A 29 -7.79 -11.25 30.75
C ASN A 29 -8.89 -10.80 29.78
N GLU A 30 -9.25 -11.67 28.84
CA GLU A 30 -10.37 -11.48 27.89
C GLU A 30 -10.27 -10.22 27.00
N GLY A 31 -9.09 -9.61 26.92
CA GLY A 31 -8.92 -8.37 26.17
C GLY A 31 -9.57 -7.16 26.83
N ARG A 32 -9.74 -7.15 28.15
CA ARG A 32 -10.23 -5.97 28.89
C ARG A 32 -9.23 -4.82 28.80
N TRP A 33 -9.73 -3.59 28.76
CA TRP A 33 -8.88 -2.41 28.81
C TRP A 33 -8.49 -2.11 30.25
N LYS A 34 -7.20 -1.79 30.47
CA LYS A 34 -6.66 -1.39 31.76
C LYS A 34 -5.61 -0.31 31.58
N GLU A 35 -5.34 0.45 32.63
CA GLU A 35 -4.20 1.38 32.65
C GLU A 35 -2.92 0.65 33.04
N LEU A 36 -1.82 1.02 32.40
CA LEU A 36 -0.49 0.52 32.73
C LEU A 36 0.46 1.70 32.85
N THR A 37 1.15 1.79 33.99
CA THR A 37 2.21 2.77 34.24
C THR A 37 3.56 2.07 34.17
N ILE A 38 4.48 2.65 33.39
CA ILE A 38 5.88 2.22 33.29
C ILE A 38 6.78 3.45 33.29
N SER A 39 8.08 3.27 33.51
CA SER A 39 9.03 4.38 33.38
C SER A 39 9.07 4.92 31.94
N GLY A 40 9.36 6.21 31.79
CA GLY A 40 9.49 6.85 30.48
C GLY A 40 10.54 6.17 29.59
N ILE A 41 11.66 5.76 30.19
CA ILE A 41 12.73 5.02 29.49
C ILE A 41 12.20 3.69 28.94
N GLU A 42 11.46 2.92 29.75
CA GLU A 42 10.90 1.64 29.32
C GLU A 42 9.80 1.84 28.26
N PHE A 43 9.02 2.91 28.36
CA PHE A 43 8.03 3.27 27.35
C PHE A 43 8.69 3.56 25.99
N VAL A 44 9.73 4.40 25.96
CA VAL A 44 10.47 4.73 24.73
C VAL A 44 11.12 3.47 24.17
N ARG A 45 11.77 2.66 25.00
CA ARG A 45 12.38 1.39 24.56
C ARG A 45 11.36 0.48 23.89
N ARG A 46 10.17 0.30 24.49
CA ARG A 46 9.08 -0.51 23.90
C ARG A 46 8.52 0.10 22.63
N PHE A 47 8.34 1.42 22.60
CA PHE A 47 7.83 2.12 21.43
C PHE A 47 8.75 1.95 20.22
N LEU A 48 10.07 2.09 20.43
CA LEU A 48 11.06 1.98 19.36
C LEU A 48 11.16 0.57 18.76
N MET A 49 10.79 -0.49 19.49
CA MET A 49 10.73 -1.85 18.93
C MET A 49 9.73 -1.98 17.77
N HIS A 50 8.76 -1.06 17.66
CA HIS A 50 7.78 -1.05 16.58
C HIS A 50 8.19 -0.20 15.38
N VAL A 51 9.31 0.53 15.46
CA VAL A 51 9.82 1.37 14.38
C VAL A 51 10.75 0.50 13.52
N PRO A 52 10.41 0.23 12.24
CA PRO A 52 11.26 -0.56 11.38
C PRO A 52 12.57 0.19 11.07
N PRO A 53 13.70 -0.53 10.89
CA PRO A 53 14.96 0.08 10.48
C PRO A 53 14.83 0.81 9.14
N ARG A 54 15.76 1.74 8.87
CA ARG A 54 15.79 2.47 7.60
C ARG A 54 15.76 1.49 6.42
N ARG A 55 14.92 1.80 5.41
CA ARG A 55 14.65 0.97 4.21
C ARG A 55 13.77 -0.27 4.43
N PHE A 56 13.31 -0.56 5.65
CA PHE A 56 12.30 -1.59 5.89
C PHE A 56 10.89 -0.98 5.87
N VAL A 57 9.99 -1.62 5.14
CA VAL A 57 8.57 -1.26 5.08
C VAL A 57 7.76 -2.12 6.06
N ARG A 58 6.73 -1.54 6.68
CA ARG A 58 5.84 -2.24 7.62
C ARG A 58 5.01 -3.32 6.91
N ILE A 59 4.59 -3.06 5.68
CA ILE A 59 3.80 -3.99 4.86
C ILE A 59 4.76 -4.71 3.91
N ARG A 60 4.86 -6.03 4.07
CA ARG A 60 5.63 -6.89 3.16
C ARG A 60 4.66 -7.62 2.24
N HIS A 61 4.85 -7.47 0.93
CA HIS A 61 4.08 -8.22 -0.05
C HIS A 61 4.70 -9.61 -0.22
N TYR A 62 3.89 -10.66 -0.06
CA TYR A 62 4.27 -12.04 -0.31
C TYR A 62 3.41 -12.64 -1.44
N GLY A 63 3.80 -13.80 -1.93
CA GLY A 63 3.05 -14.53 -2.95
C GLY A 63 3.30 -14.05 -4.39
N LEU A 64 2.25 -14.13 -5.22
CA LEU A 64 2.33 -13.94 -6.67
C LEU A 64 2.77 -12.52 -7.07
N LEU A 65 2.31 -11.51 -6.32
CA LEU A 65 2.50 -10.10 -6.65
C LEU A 65 3.66 -9.44 -5.90
N CYS A 66 4.51 -10.20 -5.20
CA CYS A 66 5.65 -9.62 -4.49
C CYS A 66 6.70 -9.09 -5.47
N SER A 67 7.27 -7.91 -5.22
CA SER A 67 8.15 -7.23 -6.19
C SER A 67 9.29 -8.09 -6.73
N ARG A 68 9.88 -8.96 -5.89
CA ARG A 68 10.98 -9.86 -6.28
C ARG A 68 10.56 -10.92 -7.30
N THR A 69 9.36 -11.50 -7.16
CA THR A 69 8.93 -12.64 -8.01
C THR A 69 7.81 -12.28 -8.98
N LYS A 70 7.18 -11.12 -8.82
CA LYS A 70 6.03 -10.64 -9.60
C LYS A 70 6.27 -10.74 -11.10
N ARG A 71 7.43 -10.28 -11.59
CA ARG A 71 7.75 -10.29 -13.02
C ARG A 71 7.73 -11.72 -13.57
N GLN A 72 8.47 -12.64 -12.94
CA GLN A 72 8.59 -14.02 -13.39
C GLN A 72 7.25 -14.76 -13.26
N LYS A 73 6.60 -14.67 -12.10
CA LYS A 73 5.37 -15.43 -11.85
C LYS A 73 4.18 -14.92 -12.66
N LEU A 74 4.05 -13.60 -12.88
CA LEU A 74 2.99 -13.09 -13.77
C LEU A 74 3.21 -13.52 -15.21
N THR A 75 4.46 -13.55 -15.70
CA THR A 75 4.75 -14.10 -17.03
C THR A 75 4.34 -15.57 -17.12
N LEU A 76 4.68 -16.38 -16.11
CA LEU A 76 4.27 -17.78 -16.04
C LEU A 76 2.74 -17.93 -16.06
N CYS A 77 2.01 -17.19 -15.21
CA CYS A 77 0.54 -17.23 -15.19
C CYS A 77 -0.06 -16.88 -16.55
N ARG A 78 0.43 -15.83 -17.21
CA ARG A 78 -0.06 -15.43 -18.55
C ARG A 78 0.22 -16.50 -19.61
N ASN A 79 1.36 -17.17 -19.53
CA ASN A 79 1.69 -18.27 -20.44
C ASN A 79 0.73 -19.46 -20.25
N LEU A 80 0.44 -19.82 -18.99
CA LEU A 80 -0.48 -20.92 -18.65
C LEU A 80 -1.92 -20.61 -19.05
N LEU A 81 -2.34 -19.34 -18.94
CA LEU A 81 -3.67 -18.88 -19.34
C LEU A 81 -3.81 -18.65 -20.86
N GLY A 82 -2.76 -18.89 -21.66
CA GLY A 82 -2.80 -18.66 -23.11
C GLY A 82 -2.77 -17.17 -23.52
N CYS A 83 -2.56 -16.23 -22.59
CA CYS A 83 -2.53 -14.78 -22.83
C CYS A 83 -1.27 -14.28 -23.57
N LYS A 84 -0.48 -15.17 -24.18
CA LYS A 84 0.74 -14.78 -24.93
C LYS A 84 0.42 -13.83 -26.09
N LYS A 85 -0.68 -14.09 -26.81
CA LYS A 85 -1.12 -13.30 -27.98
C LYS A 85 -1.46 -11.85 -27.62
N TYR A 86 -2.21 -11.66 -26.54
CA TYR A 86 -2.63 -10.34 -26.04
C TYR A 86 -1.45 -9.40 -25.78
N LEU A 87 -0.38 -9.89 -25.13
CA LEU A 87 0.79 -9.05 -24.81
C LEU A 87 1.70 -8.79 -26.02
N SER A 88 1.67 -9.63 -27.05
CA SER A 88 2.37 -9.35 -28.30
C SER A 88 1.61 -8.34 -29.16
N GLU A 89 0.29 -8.46 -29.24
CA GLU A 89 -0.56 -7.58 -30.07
C GLU A 89 -0.59 -6.15 -29.55
N LEU A 90 -0.59 -5.95 -28.23
CA LEU A 90 -0.61 -4.62 -27.62
C LEU A 90 0.77 -3.98 -27.47
N ARG A 91 1.87 -4.68 -27.79
CA ARG A 91 3.24 -4.21 -27.50
C ARG A 91 3.59 -2.93 -28.27
N ASP A 92 3.14 -2.87 -29.51
CA ASP A 92 3.48 -1.81 -30.46
C ASP A 92 2.39 -0.74 -30.55
N MET A 93 1.36 -0.83 -29.69
CA MET A 93 0.24 0.10 -29.64
C MET A 93 0.44 1.16 -28.57
N GLU A 94 0.03 2.40 -28.85
CA GLU A 94 -0.03 3.45 -27.84
C GLU A 94 -1.26 3.29 -26.94
N MET A 95 -1.22 3.84 -25.73
CA MET A 95 -2.32 3.73 -24.75
C MET A 95 -3.73 4.06 -25.30
N PRO A 96 -3.93 5.11 -26.13
CA PRO A 96 -5.24 5.36 -26.74
C PRO A 96 -5.72 4.22 -27.65
N GLU A 97 -4.80 3.63 -28.41
CA GLU A 97 -5.07 2.53 -29.34
C GLU A 97 -5.38 1.24 -28.58
N ILE A 98 -4.68 0.98 -27.48
CA ILE A 98 -4.96 -0.14 -26.58
C ILE A 98 -6.37 -0.01 -25.99
N LEU A 99 -6.75 1.17 -25.50
CA LEU A 99 -8.07 1.39 -24.90
C LEU A 99 -9.20 1.25 -25.93
N GLU A 100 -8.96 1.68 -27.17
CA GLU A 100 -9.90 1.48 -28.26
C GLU A 100 -10.00 0.00 -28.65
N HIS A 101 -8.88 -0.70 -28.79
CA HIS A 101 -8.85 -2.11 -29.16
C HIS A 101 -9.52 -3.02 -28.12
N LEU A 102 -9.31 -2.75 -26.84
CA LEU A 102 -9.80 -3.60 -25.76
C LEU A 102 -11.23 -3.28 -25.32
N TYR A 103 -11.59 -2.00 -25.33
CA TYR A 103 -12.82 -1.52 -24.71
C TYR A 103 -13.69 -0.69 -25.65
N GLY A 104 -13.25 -0.42 -26.89
CA GLY A 104 -13.95 0.44 -27.83
C GLY A 104 -13.97 1.92 -27.42
N ILE A 105 -13.10 2.33 -26.48
CA ILE A 105 -13.12 3.68 -25.91
C ILE A 105 -12.13 4.58 -26.65
N LYS A 106 -12.66 5.52 -27.44
CA LYS A 106 -11.90 6.60 -28.08
C LYS A 106 -11.59 7.72 -27.09
N VAL A 107 -10.47 7.62 -26.38
CA VAL A 107 -10.07 8.61 -25.35
C VAL A 107 -9.64 9.97 -25.93
N CYS A 108 -9.26 10.03 -27.20
CA CYS A 108 -8.88 11.26 -27.88
C CYS A 108 -10.09 12.02 -28.47
N VAL A 109 -11.31 11.50 -28.32
CA VAL A 109 -12.53 12.07 -28.89
C VAL A 109 -13.51 12.40 -27.77
N CYS A 110 -14.03 13.62 -27.78
CA CYS A 110 -15.06 14.04 -26.84
C CYS A 110 -16.38 13.31 -27.12
N LYS A 111 -16.93 12.61 -26.13
CA LYS A 111 -18.22 11.92 -26.27
C LYS A 111 -19.41 12.87 -26.41
N ALA A 112 -19.29 14.11 -25.95
CA ALA A 112 -20.38 15.09 -26.00
C ALA A 112 -20.46 15.85 -27.32
N CYS A 113 -19.32 16.20 -27.92
CA CYS A 113 -19.28 17.04 -29.12
C CYS A 113 -18.49 16.45 -30.29
N GLY A 114 -17.85 15.28 -30.14
CA GLY A 114 -17.02 14.66 -31.19
C GLY A 114 -15.68 15.36 -31.44
N GLY A 115 -15.37 16.45 -30.74
CA GLY A 115 -14.11 17.19 -30.89
C GLY A 115 -12.88 16.41 -30.43
N HIS A 116 -11.72 16.71 -31.02
CA HIS A 116 -10.45 16.05 -30.71
C HIS A 116 -9.80 16.64 -29.42
N LEU A 117 -9.57 15.80 -28.41
CA LEU A 117 -9.12 16.20 -27.07
C LEU A 117 -7.59 16.22 -26.86
N GLY A 118 -6.81 15.76 -27.85
CA GLY A 118 -5.35 15.62 -27.73
C GLY A 118 -4.92 14.30 -27.07
N LYS A 119 -3.63 13.96 -27.14
CA LYS A 119 -3.11 12.73 -26.50
C LYS A 119 -3.22 12.82 -24.98
N PRO A 120 -3.71 11.79 -24.27
CA PRO A 120 -3.71 11.77 -22.81
C PRO A 120 -2.27 11.91 -22.29
N GLN A 121 -1.98 12.98 -21.55
CA GLN A 121 -0.66 13.13 -20.94
C GLN A 121 -0.49 12.10 -19.83
N MET A 122 0.57 11.29 -19.92
CA MET A 122 0.99 10.39 -18.86
C MET A 122 1.52 11.23 -17.69
N ARG A 123 0.63 11.69 -16.80
CA ARG A 123 1.06 12.30 -15.54
C ARG A 123 1.66 11.19 -14.69
N MET A 124 3.00 11.03 -14.75
CA MET A 124 3.70 10.23 -13.75
C MET A 124 3.32 10.83 -12.39
N PRO A 125 2.73 10.06 -11.46
CA PRO A 125 2.51 10.56 -10.12
C PRO A 125 3.89 10.93 -9.57
N LEU A 126 4.08 12.22 -9.28
CA LEU A 126 5.24 12.68 -8.52
C LEU A 126 5.24 11.86 -7.24
N ARG A 127 6.20 10.95 -7.11
CA ARG A 127 6.44 10.27 -5.84
C ARG A 127 6.93 11.35 -4.89
N CYS A 128 6.06 11.82 -4.00
CA CYS A 128 6.45 12.47 -2.76
C CYS A 128 7.21 11.47 -1.89
#